data_AF-R0JYT6-F1
#
_entry.id   AF-R0JYT6-F1
#
_cell.length_a   1.000
_cell.length_b   1.000
_cell.length_c   1.000
_cell.angle_alpha   90.00
_cell.angle_beta   90.00
_cell.angle_gamma   90.00
#
_symmetry.space_group_name_H-M   'P 1'
#
loop_
_entity.id
_entity.type
_entity.pdbx_description
1 polymer ?
#
loop_
_entity_poly.entity_id
_entity_poly.type
_entity_poly.pdbx_seq_one_letter_code
_entity_poly.pdbx_strand_id
1 'polypeptide(L)'
;MQSAAGKRVLSTLASKLHPQLPLSPRESQQLLSLLTQSFRAHLDREHPVNTPETSQRGPSRQLLIGSGQRNPSPSRAIASSYASTTQHLDSILNNPLFAVKPRRRGSESAAVDVLRDPVAWFVNEIALGSADLQKAAICLEVLEKTTGQSKTQLKDGVTPANVLSEWLRTSGLDTSKQFLDMCMSKSGNGSRFLDRLVALQLAEGESTAPWRWFLRSNEQRVKETGLDASRVTKFRQQLLEKMVSIEANAGLNRGLAVFMQAFRFTENAGHESAYGMLRTAGGRLVNRIISSQDRSIDAELYQSFSSSSQRWLGSWSRAVEAMLSLHDPSASSPIPGLWFIQDPAGAATFAQSSRSRRHFLVQLCLGVARQLLEQEKFAEAQAVMEFTKKHFADIVLPKPAALEQQASEPWSVRRERQNLELLDGLIPT
;
A
#
# COMPACT_ATOMS: atom_id res chain seq x y z
N MET A 1 -6.32 5.40 65.03
CA MET A 1 -5.24 4.56 65.59
C MET A 1 -5.49 3.09 65.25
N GLN A 2 -5.15 2.63 64.03
CA GLN A 2 -5.19 1.21 63.66
C GLN A 2 -4.20 0.96 62.51
N SER A 3 -2.91 0.81 62.79
CA SER A 3 -1.91 0.32 61.81
C SER A 3 -0.65 -0.21 62.51
N ALA A 4 -0.85 -1.07 63.51
CA ALA A 4 0.26 -1.78 64.18
C ALA A 4 0.07 -3.30 64.19
N ALA A 5 -1.15 -3.79 63.97
CA ALA A 5 -1.45 -5.22 64.00
C ALA A 5 -1.03 -5.97 62.72
N GLY A 6 -1.16 -5.35 61.53
CA GLY A 6 -0.87 -6.01 60.25
C GLY A 6 0.61 -6.30 59.98
N LYS A 7 1.53 -5.51 60.55
CA LYS A 7 2.99 -5.67 60.33
C LYS A 7 3.58 -6.86 61.09
N ARG A 8 2.96 -7.29 62.19
CA ARG A 8 3.44 -8.42 63.00
C ARG A 8 3.05 -9.77 62.40
N VAL A 9 1.92 -9.84 61.68
CA VAL A 9 1.41 -11.10 61.10
C VAL A 9 2.22 -11.55 59.88
N LEU A 10 2.65 -10.60 59.03
CA LEU A 10 3.50 -10.91 57.86
C LEU A 10 4.94 -11.30 58.26
N SER A 11 5.46 -10.72 59.35
CA SER A 11 6.75 -11.11 59.92
C SER A 11 6.74 -12.55 60.45
N THR A 12 5.65 -12.99 61.08
CA THR A 12 5.49 -14.36 61.58
C THR A 12 5.25 -15.42 60.50
N LEU A 13 4.77 -15.03 59.32
CA LEU A 13 4.64 -15.94 58.17
C LEU A 13 5.96 -16.07 57.40
N ALA A 14 6.72 -14.98 57.26
CA ALA A 14 8.05 -15.00 56.65
C ALA A 14 9.07 -15.83 57.46
N SER A 15 8.95 -15.86 58.79
CA SER A 15 9.82 -16.66 59.66
C SER A 15 9.50 -18.17 59.67
N LYS A 16 8.41 -18.59 59.01
CA LYS A 16 8.03 -20.01 58.90
C LYS A 16 8.18 -20.60 57.49
N LEU A 17 8.37 -19.77 56.46
CA LEU A 17 8.52 -20.24 55.08
C LEU A 17 9.98 -20.44 54.65
N HIS A 18 10.94 -19.82 55.34
CA HIS A 18 12.36 -20.15 55.24
C HIS A 18 12.96 -20.13 56.65
N PRO A 19 13.55 -21.23 57.14
CA PRO A 19 14.40 -21.13 58.32
C PRO A 19 15.53 -20.16 57.97
N GLN A 20 15.58 -19.02 58.67
CA GLN A 20 16.74 -18.14 58.64
C GLN A 20 17.88 -18.95 59.26
N LEU A 21 18.67 -19.60 58.42
CA LEU A 21 19.94 -20.18 58.81
C LEU A 21 20.77 -19.03 59.40
N PRO A 22 21.18 -19.07 60.69
CA PRO A 22 22.18 -18.16 61.19
C PRO A 22 23.53 -18.63 60.63
N LEU A 23 23.75 -18.42 59.31
CA LEU A 23 25.06 -18.61 58.71
C LEU A 23 25.96 -17.54 59.31
N SER A 24 26.93 -17.97 60.10
CA SER A 24 28.00 -17.06 60.52
C SER A 24 28.62 -16.43 59.27
N PRO A 25 29.14 -15.18 59.33
CA PRO A 25 29.75 -14.53 58.17
C PRO A 25 30.79 -15.41 57.47
N ARG A 26 31.45 -16.27 58.24
CA ARG A 26 32.44 -17.25 57.78
C ARG A 26 31.84 -18.38 56.95
N GLU A 27 30.68 -18.90 57.35
CA GLU A 27 29.97 -19.95 56.60
C GLU A 27 29.34 -19.40 55.32
N SER A 28 28.85 -18.15 55.32
CA SER A 28 28.38 -17.53 54.08
C SER A 28 29.49 -17.33 53.05
N GLN A 29 30.71 -16.99 53.50
CA GLN A 29 31.88 -16.89 52.64
C GLN A 29 32.32 -18.26 52.12
N GLN A 30 32.26 -19.30 52.97
CA GLN A 30 32.53 -20.67 52.54
C GLN A 30 31.51 -21.17 51.52
N LEU A 31 30.22 -20.91 51.72
CA LEU A 31 29.16 -21.31 50.80
C LEU A 31 29.28 -20.55 49.46
N LEU A 32 29.60 -19.27 49.51
CA LEU A 32 29.85 -18.47 48.31
C LEU A 32 31.10 -18.98 47.57
N SER A 33 32.17 -19.33 48.28
CA SER A 33 33.36 -19.92 47.67
C SER A 33 33.07 -21.27 47.00
N LEU A 34 32.27 -22.13 47.64
CA LEU A 34 31.85 -23.42 47.09
C LEU A 34 30.94 -23.26 45.87
N LEU A 35 29.98 -22.35 45.92
CA LEU A 35 29.12 -22.05 44.77
C LEU A 35 29.93 -21.52 43.60
N THR A 36 30.83 -20.58 43.85
CA THR A 36 31.69 -19.98 42.81
C THR A 36 32.63 -21.03 42.21
N GLN A 37 33.17 -21.93 43.05
CA GLN A 37 34.02 -23.04 42.59
C GLN A 37 33.21 -24.07 41.80
N SER A 38 31.99 -24.39 42.21
CA SER A 38 31.11 -25.31 41.49
C SER A 38 30.69 -24.76 40.12
N PHE A 39 30.42 -23.46 40.04
CA PHE A 39 30.10 -22.79 38.78
C PHE A 39 31.29 -22.76 37.84
N ARG A 40 32.49 -22.46 38.36
CA ARG A 40 33.73 -22.52 37.56
C ARG A 40 34.01 -23.94 37.09
N ALA A 41 33.91 -24.94 37.96
CA ALA A 41 34.10 -26.34 37.56
C ALA A 41 33.06 -26.81 36.53
N HIS A 42 31.82 -26.31 36.60
CA HIS A 42 30.80 -26.58 35.60
C HIS A 42 31.10 -25.88 34.27
N LEU A 43 31.55 -24.62 34.30
CA LEU A 43 32.00 -23.89 33.11
C LEU A 43 33.24 -24.52 32.47
N ASP A 44 34.21 -24.99 33.26
CA ASP A 44 35.42 -25.66 32.80
C ASP A 44 35.11 -27.04 32.18
N ARG A 45 34.02 -27.69 32.64
CA ARG A 45 33.53 -28.94 32.08
C ARG A 45 32.77 -28.75 30.75
N GLU A 46 31.97 -27.70 30.65
CA GLU A 46 31.25 -27.36 29.41
C GLU A 46 32.18 -26.69 28.37
N HIS A 47 33.30 -26.11 28.81
CA HIS A 47 34.31 -25.49 27.95
C HIS A 47 35.73 -25.97 28.30
N PRO A 48 36.13 -27.20 27.91
CA PRO A 48 37.47 -27.70 28.17
C PRO A 48 38.52 -26.84 27.45
N VAL A 49 39.29 -26.09 28.23
CA VAL A 49 40.48 -25.39 27.75
C VAL A 49 41.56 -26.44 27.50
N ASN A 50 41.83 -26.76 26.23
CA ASN A 50 42.93 -27.65 25.85
C ASN A 50 44.27 -27.00 26.24
N THR A 51 44.80 -27.35 27.41
CA THR A 51 46.19 -27.07 27.80
C THR A 51 47.12 -28.03 27.05
N PRO A 52 48.11 -27.54 26.28
CA PRO A 52 49.09 -28.42 25.67
C PRO A 52 50.11 -28.87 26.75
N GLU A 53 49.99 -30.11 27.21
CA GLU A 53 51.03 -30.73 28.03
C GLU A 53 52.25 -31.07 27.17
N THR A 54 53.39 -30.65 27.70
CA THR A 54 54.73 -30.92 27.20
C THR A 54 55.09 -32.38 27.49
N SER A 55 55.48 -33.10 26.43
CA SER A 55 56.44 -34.22 26.40
C SER A 55 56.23 -35.44 27.31
N GLN A 56 56.07 -36.64 26.73
CA GLN A 56 57.17 -37.59 26.54
C GLN A 56 56.72 -38.97 26.01
N ARG A 57 57.57 -39.50 25.11
CA ARG A 57 57.85 -40.92 24.74
C ARG A 57 56.79 -41.73 23.96
N GLY A 58 57.21 -42.11 22.73
CA GLY A 58 56.57 -43.09 21.84
C GLY A 58 56.72 -44.56 22.31
N PRO A 59 56.61 -45.59 21.43
CA PRO A 59 56.84 -45.58 19.98
C PRO A 59 55.65 -46.04 19.12
N SER A 60 55.69 -45.59 17.88
CA SER A 60 54.77 -45.92 16.79
C SER A 60 55.28 -47.09 15.93
N ARG A 61 54.41 -48.06 15.64
CA ARG A 61 54.41 -48.92 14.45
C ARG A 61 52.95 -49.07 14.00
N GLN A 62 52.57 -48.35 12.94
CA GLN A 62 52.21 -48.86 11.60
C GLN A 62 50.90 -49.66 11.57
N LEU A 63 49.97 -49.53 10.61
CA LEU A 63 49.73 -48.73 9.41
C LEU A 63 48.33 -49.18 8.94
N LEU A 64 47.59 -48.35 8.17
CA LEU A 64 47.04 -48.69 6.84
C LEU A 64 46.07 -47.59 6.33
N ILE A 65 46.51 -46.97 5.21
CA ILE A 65 45.74 -46.52 4.01
C ILE A 65 44.78 -45.32 4.18
N GLY A 66 44.81 -44.23 3.37
CA GLY A 66 45.57 -43.95 2.15
C GLY A 66 45.22 -42.57 1.53
N SER A 67 46.21 -42.04 0.80
CA SER A 67 46.19 -41.11 -0.36
C SER A 67 45.42 -39.78 -0.32
N GLY A 68 46.16 -38.69 -0.09
CA GLY A 68 46.56 -37.72 -1.14
C GLY A 68 45.57 -36.63 -1.58
N GLN A 69 45.80 -35.38 -1.15
CA GLN A 69 46.26 -34.27 -2.01
C GLN A 69 46.41 -32.94 -1.25
N ARG A 70 47.61 -32.35 -1.41
CA ARG A 70 48.04 -30.94 -1.33
C ARG A 70 47.23 -29.90 -0.55
N ASN A 71 47.86 -29.46 0.53
CA ASN A 71 47.74 -28.15 1.18
C ASN A 71 47.82 -26.98 0.18
N PRO A 72 47.14 -25.88 0.48
CA PRO A 72 47.84 -24.72 1.01
C PRO A 72 47.44 -24.45 2.46
N SER A 73 48.43 -24.07 3.27
CA SER A 73 48.32 -23.82 4.70
C SER A 73 47.24 -22.79 5.07
N PRO A 74 46.40 -23.03 6.10
CA PRO A 74 45.81 -21.96 6.88
C PRO A 74 46.73 -21.66 8.06
N SER A 75 47.60 -20.67 7.90
CA SER A 75 48.18 -20.00 9.06
C SER A 75 47.08 -19.15 9.73
N ARG A 76 46.98 -19.27 11.06
CA ARG A 76 46.03 -18.62 11.99
C ARG A 76 44.67 -19.32 12.17
N ALA A 77 44.68 -20.33 13.02
CA ALA A 77 43.50 -20.66 13.84
C ALA A 77 43.93 -21.01 15.26
N ILE A 78 44.52 -20.03 15.95
CA ILE A 78 44.35 -19.91 17.41
C ILE A 78 43.26 -18.85 17.58
N ALA A 79 42.04 -19.17 17.14
CA ALA A 79 40.86 -18.37 17.48
C ALA A 79 40.44 -18.83 18.88
N SER A 80 41.08 -18.24 19.88
CA SER A 80 40.74 -18.40 21.27
C SER A 80 39.25 -18.09 21.48
N SER A 81 38.65 -18.63 22.54
CA SER A 81 37.29 -18.26 23.00
C SER A 81 37.13 -16.75 23.11
N TYR A 82 38.22 -16.00 23.30
CA TYR A 82 38.26 -14.55 23.22
C TYR A 82 37.86 -14.03 21.83
N ALA A 83 38.46 -14.53 20.74
CA ALA A 83 38.12 -14.10 19.38
C ALA A 83 36.67 -14.41 19.01
N SER A 84 36.12 -15.55 19.45
CA SER A 84 34.71 -15.89 19.22
C SER A 84 33.77 -15.02 20.06
N THR A 85 34.15 -14.69 21.31
CA THR A 85 33.40 -13.73 22.14
C THR A 85 33.47 -12.32 21.58
N THR A 86 34.63 -11.88 21.07
CA THR A 86 34.79 -10.58 20.42
C THR A 86 33.98 -10.53 19.13
N GLN A 87 33.98 -11.58 18.32
CA GLN A 87 33.19 -11.63 17.08
C GLN A 87 31.68 -11.69 17.36
N HIS A 88 31.27 -12.35 18.44
CA HIS A 88 29.88 -12.37 18.91
C HIS A 88 29.46 -11.01 19.49
N LEU A 89 30.32 -10.36 20.29
CA LEU A 89 30.09 -9.01 20.79
C LEU A 89 30.07 -7.99 19.66
N ASP A 90 30.96 -8.09 18.69
CA ASP A 90 30.94 -7.25 17.48
C ASP A 90 29.66 -7.52 16.67
N SER A 91 29.18 -8.76 16.61
CA SER A 91 27.89 -9.09 15.97
C SER A 91 26.69 -8.51 16.73
N ILE A 92 26.76 -8.40 18.06
CA ILE A 92 25.70 -7.78 18.89
C ILE A 92 25.77 -6.25 18.78
N LEU A 93 26.97 -5.68 18.83
CA LEU A 93 27.18 -4.23 18.79
C LEU A 93 26.98 -3.65 17.39
N ASN A 94 27.22 -4.43 16.34
CA ASN A 94 26.88 -4.08 14.97
C ASN A 94 25.43 -4.46 14.59
N ASN A 95 24.65 -5.01 15.53
CA ASN A 95 23.23 -5.22 15.30
C ASN A 95 22.54 -3.85 15.20
N PRO A 96 21.72 -3.60 14.17
CA PRO A 96 21.05 -2.32 13.96
C PRO A 96 20.14 -1.88 15.12
N LEU A 97 19.76 -2.79 16.02
CA LEU A 97 19.00 -2.46 17.23
C LEU A 97 19.85 -1.87 18.37
N PHE A 98 21.17 -2.07 18.36
CA PHE A 98 22.09 -1.61 19.42
C PHE A 98 23.17 -0.62 18.93
N ALA A 99 23.46 -0.59 17.63
CA ALA A 99 24.44 0.32 17.02
C ALA A 99 23.98 1.79 16.99
N VAL A 100 22.68 2.05 17.17
CA VAL A 100 22.11 3.40 17.20
C VAL A 100 22.35 4.01 18.58
N LYS A 101 23.33 4.92 18.69
CA LYS A 101 23.53 5.71 19.92
C LYS A 101 22.22 6.41 20.29
N PRO A 102 21.65 6.20 21.50
CA PRO A 102 20.47 6.94 21.93
C PRO A 102 20.81 8.43 21.97
N ARG A 103 20.23 9.18 21.04
CA ARG A 103 20.45 10.62 20.91
C ARG A 103 19.84 11.31 22.12
N ARG A 104 20.65 12.09 22.86
CA ARG A 104 20.14 12.92 23.97
C ARG A 104 19.02 13.81 23.42
N ARG A 105 17.85 13.73 24.03
CA ARG A 105 16.68 14.59 23.83
C ARG A 105 17.14 16.06 23.89
N GLY A 106 17.40 16.69 22.74
CA GLY A 106 17.73 18.13 22.69
C GLY A 106 18.76 18.62 21.66
N SER A 107 19.24 17.84 20.68
CA SER A 107 20.16 18.39 19.68
C SER A 107 19.81 17.91 18.27
N GLU A 108 19.45 18.89 17.43
CA GLU A 108 18.90 18.84 16.07
C GLU A 108 17.39 18.60 15.97
N SER A 109 16.72 19.52 15.28
CA SER A 109 15.27 19.50 15.07
C SER A 109 14.94 18.32 14.17
N ALA A 110 14.09 17.40 14.62
CA ALA A 110 13.62 16.24 13.84
C ALA A 110 13.15 16.64 12.43
N ALA A 111 12.68 17.87 12.24
CA ALA A 111 12.29 18.41 10.94
C ALA A 111 13.47 18.55 9.95
N VAL A 112 14.68 18.87 10.41
CA VAL A 112 15.87 19.02 9.56
C VAL A 112 16.36 17.64 9.09
N ASP A 113 16.31 16.64 9.97
CA ASP A 113 16.73 15.27 9.65
C ASP A 113 15.80 14.61 8.62
N VAL A 114 14.48 14.79 8.76
CA VAL A 114 13.48 14.29 7.79
C VAL A 114 13.70 14.90 6.41
N LEU A 115 14.03 16.20 6.34
CA LEU A 115 14.24 16.91 5.07
C LEU A 115 15.53 16.50 4.36
N ARG A 116 16.55 16.04 5.09
CA ARG A 116 17.84 15.62 4.54
C ARG A 116 17.80 14.20 4.00
N ASP A 117 17.30 13.26 4.80
CA ASP A 117 17.14 11.86 4.41
C ASP A 117 15.88 11.29 5.10
N PRO A 118 14.71 11.35 4.44
CA PRO A 118 13.45 10.91 5.04
C PRO A 118 13.43 9.41 5.32
N VAL A 119 14.17 8.61 4.55
CA VAL A 119 14.21 7.14 4.73
C VAL A 119 15.10 6.80 5.92
N ALA A 120 16.31 7.37 6.01
CA ALA A 120 17.18 7.13 7.16
C ALA A 120 16.55 7.64 8.46
N TRP A 121 15.86 8.79 8.42
CA TRP A 121 15.08 9.27 9.56
C TRP A 121 14.01 8.25 9.98
N PHE A 122 13.24 7.70 9.04
CA PHE A 122 12.21 6.72 9.36
C PHE A 122 12.81 5.41 9.88
N VAL A 123 13.93 4.93 9.32
CA VAL A 123 14.65 3.76 9.82
C VAL A 123 15.12 3.98 11.26
N ASN A 124 15.59 5.17 11.60
CA ASN A 124 15.95 5.51 12.97
C ASN A 124 14.73 5.47 13.90
N GLU A 125 13.57 5.98 13.47
CA GLU A 125 12.32 5.87 14.24
C GLU A 125 11.86 4.42 14.42
N ILE A 126 12.10 3.54 13.43
CA ILE A 126 11.88 2.09 13.57
C ILE A 126 12.81 1.50 14.63
N ALA A 127 14.10 1.81 14.57
CA ALA A 127 15.11 1.33 15.52
C ALA A 127 14.83 1.82 16.96
N LEU A 128 14.29 3.03 17.11
CA LEU A 128 13.85 3.58 18.38
C LEU A 128 12.53 2.97 18.89
N GLY A 129 11.84 2.15 18.09
CA GLY A 129 10.54 1.58 18.41
C GLY A 129 9.41 2.62 18.45
N SER A 130 9.66 3.82 17.92
CA SER A 130 8.72 4.95 17.90
C SER A 130 8.04 5.15 16.54
N ALA A 131 8.32 4.30 15.55
CA ALA A 131 7.68 4.36 14.24
C ALA A 131 6.16 4.14 14.32
N ASP A 132 5.42 5.05 13.72
CA ASP A 132 3.96 5.00 13.62
C ASP A 132 3.50 5.32 12.19
N LEU A 133 2.21 5.08 11.90
CA LEU A 133 1.65 5.33 10.57
C LEU A 133 1.68 6.83 10.18
N GLN A 134 1.66 7.75 11.14
CA GLN A 134 1.71 9.19 10.87
C GLN A 134 3.11 9.62 10.43
N LYS A 135 4.15 9.09 11.07
CA LYS A 135 5.56 9.27 10.71
C LYS A 135 5.85 8.65 9.35
N ALA A 136 5.28 7.48 9.05
CA ALA A 136 5.33 6.90 7.72
C ALA A 136 4.67 7.82 6.69
N ALA A 137 3.51 8.42 7.02
CA ALA A 137 2.85 9.40 6.15
C ALA A 137 3.74 10.63 5.90
N ILE A 138 4.36 11.20 6.94
CA ILE A 138 5.29 12.34 6.84
C ILE A 138 6.48 11.98 5.93
N CYS A 139 7.07 10.80 6.12
CA CYS A 139 8.16 10.30 5.28
C CYS A 139 7.72 10.23 3.80
N LEU A 140 6.54 9.68 3.52
CA LEU A 140 5.97 9.64 2.17
C LEU A 140 5.72 11.03 1.58
N GLU A 141 5.27 12.01 2.37
CA GLU A 141 5.06 13.38 1.86
C GLU A 141 6.37 14.06 1.45
N VAL A 142 7.44 13.83 2.21
CA VAL A 142 8.76 14.40 1.94
C VAL A 142 9.43 13.68 0.77
N LEU A 143 9.26 12.36 0.68
CA LEU A 143 9.69 11.58 -0.49
C LEU A 143 9.03 12.08 -1.77
N GLU A 144 7.70 12.24 -1.80
CA GLU A 144 6.99 12.76 -2.99
C GLU A 144 7.55 14.11 -3.46
N LYS A 145 7.85 15.03 -2.52
CA LYS A 145 8.41 16.35 -2.83
C LYS A 145 9.85 16.28 -3.35
N THR A 146 10.64 15.32 -2.88
CA THR A 146 12.07 15.18 -3.21
C THR A 146 12.30 14.32 -4.47
N THR A 147 11.41 13.36 -4.77
CA THR A 147 11.46 12.52 -5.97
C THR A 147 11.36 13.34 -7.27
N GLY A 148 10.76 14.53 -7.23
CA GLY A 148 10.76 15.47 -8.36
C GLY A 148 12.13 16.10 -8.69
N GLN A 149 13.11 16.01 -7.79
CA GLN A 149 14.41 16.69 -7.93
C GLN A 149 15.63 15.75 -7.97
N SER A 150 15.52 14.50 -7.51
CA SER A 150 16.59 13.51 -7.70
C SER A 150 16.08 12.08 -7.49
N LYS A 151 16.45 11.17 -8.40
CA LYS A 151 16.43 9.72 -8.12
C LYS A 151 17.54 9.42 -7.11
N THR A 152 17.27 9.63 -5.83
CA THR A 152 18.14 9.14 -4.76
C THR A 152 18.05 7.62 -4.73
N GLN A 153 18.85 6.97 -5.57
CA GLN A 153 19.22 5.59 -5.33
C GLN A 153 19.98 5.56 -4.00
N LEU A 154 19.31 5.07 -2.95
CA LEU A 154 19.98 4.67 -1.72
C LEU A 154 21.09 3.67 -2.10
N LYS A 155 22.29 3.96 -1.62
CA LYS A 155 23.40 3.00 -1.62
C LYS A 155 22.93 1.78 -0.80
N ASP A 156 23.17 0.58 -1.31
CA ASP A 156 22.82 -0.74 -0.76
C ASP A 156 21.57 -1.45 -1.32
N GLY A 157 20.91 -0.91 -2.36
CA GLY A 157 19.83 -1.65 -3.05
C GLY A 157 18.54 -1.81 -2.21
N VAL A 158 18.49 -1.20 -1.03
CA VAL A 158 17.30 -1.10 -0.19
C VAL A 158 16.50 0.12 -0.63
N THR A 159 15.37 -0.12 -1.27
CA THR A 159 14.52 0.96 -1.77
C THR A 159 13.55 1.47 -0.68
N PRO A 160 13.15 2.75 -0.70
CA PRO A 160 12.19 3.32 0.25
C PRO A 160 10.90 2.50 0.38
N ALA A 161 10.37 1.99 -0.74
CA ALA A 161 9.17 1.16 -0.74
C ALA A 161 9.40 -0.17 -0.01
N ASN A 162 10.58 -0.78 -0.14
CA ASN A 162 10.93 -2.01 0.56
C ASN A 162 11.00 -1.80 2.06
N VAL A 163 11.63 -0.72 2.53
CA VAL A 163 11.66 -0.38 3.97
C VAL A 163 10.26 -0.20 4.54
N LEU A 164 9.42 0.60 3.87
CA LEU A 164 8.06 0.89 4.34
C LEU A 164 7.15 -0.34 4.28
N SER A 165 7.22 -1.12 3.20
CA SER A 165 6.40 -2.32 3.05
C SER A 165 6.81 -3.42 4.03
N GLU A 166 8.11 -3.57 4.28
CA GLU A 166 8.65 -4.53 5.23
C GLU A 166 8.34 -4.13 6.67
N TRP A 167 8.45 -2.85 7.00
CA TRP A 167 8.01 -2.33 8.30
C TRP A 167 6.52 -2.55 8.52
N LEU A 168 5.65 -2.21 7.54
CA LEU A 168 4.21 -2.45 7.64
C LEU A 168 3.88 -3.93 7.86
N ARG A 169 4.66 -4.83 7.25
CA ARG A 169 4.50 -6.28 7.38
C ARG A 169 4.95 -6.79 8.74
N THR A 170 6.16 -6.45 9.16
CA THR A 170 6.77 -6.93 10.41
C THR A 170 6.10 -6.35 11.66
N SER A 171 5.60 -5.12 11.58
CA SER A 171 4.79 -4.50 12.64
C SER A 171 3.35 -5.01 12.71
N GLY A 172 2.90 -5.77 11.70
CA GLY A 172 1.50 -6.21 11.55
C GLY A 172 0.51 -5.06 11.29
N LEU A 173 0.99 -3.83 11.07
CA LEU A 173 0.14 -2.67 10.85
C LEU A 173 -0.62 -2.76 9.52
N ASP A 174 -0.15 -3.53 8.54
CA ASP A 174 -0.83 -3.80 7.27
C ASP A 174 -2.22 -4.48 7.42
N THR A 175 -2.43 -5.16 8.55
CA THR A 175 -3.71 -5.79 8.95
C THR A 175 -4.52 -4.95 9.92
N SER A 176 -3.95 -3.86 10.43
CA SER A 176 -4.59 -3.05 11.46
C SER A 176 -5.77 -2.24 10.90
N LYS A 177 -6.76 -2.00 11.76
CA LYS A 177 -7.86 -1.06 11.49
C LYS A 177 -7.32 0.36 11.20
N GLN A 178 -6.27 0.78 11.90
CA GLN A 178 -5.67 2.11 11.76
C GLN A 178 -5.10 2.32 10.34
N PHE A 179 -4.47 1.30 9.76
CA PHE A 179 -3.97 1.37 8.39
C PHE A 179 -5.11 1.54 7.38
N LEU A 180 -6.21 0.79 7.52
CA LEU A 180 -7.38 0.94 6.64
C LEU A 180 -8.06 2.30 6.81
N ASP A 181 -8.21 2.77 8.05
CA ASP A 181 -8.77 4.09 8.33
C ASP A 181 -7.86 5.23 7.84
N MET A 182 -6.54 5.03 7.79
CA MET A 182 -5.62 6.00 7.17
C MET A 182 -5.67 5.93 5.65
N CYS A 183 -5.75 4.74 5.08
CA CYS A 183 -5.84 4.54 3.63
C CYS A 183 -7.16 5.07 3.04
N MET A 184 -8.24 5.06 3.83
CA MET A 184 -9.56 5.56 3.43
C MET A 184 -9.85 6.93 4.04
N SER A 185 -10.21 7.93 3.22
CA SER A 185 -10.73 9.19 3.73
C SER A 185 -12.12 9.00 4.40
N LYS A 186 -12.48 9.88 5.35
CA LYS A 186 -13.83 9.93 5.96
C LYS A 186 -14.95 10.05 4.91
N SER A 187 -14.64 10.61 3.74
CA SER A 187 -15.55 10.74 2.60
C SER A 187 -15.74 9.42 1.80
N GLY A 188 -14.96 8.38 2.12
CA GLY A 188 -14.98 7.14 1.35
C GLY A 188 -14.25 7.22 0.01
N ASN A 189 -13.35 8.20 -0.15
CA ASN A 189 -12.39 8.33 -1.25
C ASN A 189 -10.98 7.88 -0.81
N GLY A 190 -10.12 7.51 -1.75
CA GLY A 190 -8.73 7.14 -1.46
C GLY A 190 -8.00 8.28 -0.75
N SER A 191 -7.26 7.96 0.31
CA SER A 191 -6.43 8.95 1.01
C SER A 191 -5.17 9.29 0.21
N ARG A 192 -4.59 10.47 0.46
CA ARG A 192 -3.26 10.84 -0.05
C ARG A 192 -2.17 9.87 0.39
N PHE A 193 -2.34 9.25 1.56
CA PHE A 193 -1.41 8.25 2.08
C PHE A 193 -1.37 7.02 1.17
N LEU A 194 -2.54 6.46 0.83
CA LEU A 194 -2.63 5.31 -0.09
C LEU A 194 -2.07 5.66 -1.47
N ASP A 195 -2.43 6.83 -1.98
CA ASP A 195 -1.98 7.31 -3.29
C ASP A 195 -0.44 7.36 -3.38
N ARG A 196 0.20 7.96 -2.38
CA ARG A 196 1.67 8.08 -2.30
C ARG A 196 2.34 6.74 -2.10
N LEU A 197 1.80 5.91 -1.21
CA LEU A 197 2.38 4.61 -0.88
C LEU A 197 2.38 3.69 -2.11
N VAL A 198 1.24 3.60 -2.82
CA VAL A 198 1.12 2.79 -4.03
C VAL A 198 1.97 3.37 -5.17
N ALA A 199 2.02 4.70 -5.32
CA ALA A 199 2.87 5.34 -6.34
C ALA A 199 4.35 5.05 -6.12
N LEU A 200 4.83 5.15 -4.87
CA LEU A 200 6.22 4.83 -4.51
C LEU A 200 6.54 3.35 -4.79
N GLN A 201 5.65 2.45 -4.36
CA GLN A 201 5.81 1.01 -4.57
C GLN A 201 5.91 0.63 -6.04
N LEU A 202 5.00 1.16 -6.87
CA LEU A 202 5.00 0.87 -8.31
C LEU A 202 6.17 1.54 -9.05
N ALA A 203 6.57 2.75 -8.65
CA ALA A 203 7.72 3.44 -9.25
C ALA A 203 9.04 2.68 -9.03
N GLU A 204 9.17 1.98 -7.91
CA GLU A 204 10.34 1.16 -7.56
C GLU A 204 10.24 -0.29 -8.05
N GLY A 205 9.13 -0.67 -8.69
CA GLY A 205 8.88 -2.02 -9.20
C GLY A 205 8.40 -3.03 -8.15
N GLU A 206 8.17 -2.59 -6.91
CA GLU A 206 7.71 -3.43 -5.81
C GLU A 206 6.18 -3.58 -5.84
N SER A 207 5.69 -4.47 -6.70
CA SER A 207 4.25 -4.73 -6.83
C SER A 207 3.70 -5.72 -5.79
N THR A 208 4.57 -6.40 -5.03
CA THR A 208 4.17 -7.52 -4.15
C THR A 208 3.26 -7.07 -3.01
N ALA A 209 3.56 -5.94 -2.38
CA ALA A 209 2.81 -5.43 -1.24
C ALA A 209 1.38 -4.97 -1.61
N PRO A 210 1.16 -4.15 -2.67
CA PRO A 210 -0.17 -3.85 -3.17
C PRO A 210 -0.99 -5.09 -3.50
N TRP A 211 -0.40 -6.06 -4.22
CA TRP A 211 -1.10 -7.30 -4.57
C TRP A 211 -1.49 -8.11 -3.35
N ARG A 212 -0.60 -8.23 -2.37
CA ARG A 212 -0.90 -8.89 -1.09
C ARG A 212 -2.06 -8.22 -0.36
N TRP A 213 -2.14 -6.89 -0.37
CA TRP A 213 -3.26 -6.18 0.24
C TRP A 213 -4.59 -6.40 -0.50
N PHE A 214 -4.53 -6.52 -1.83
CA PHE A 214 -5.68 -6.77 -2.70
C PHE A 214 -6.18 -8.21 -2.65
N LEU A 215 -5.29 -9.19 -2.55
CA LEU A 215 -5.59 -10.62 -2.58
C LEU A 215 -6.21 -11.14 -1.27
N ARG A 216 -6.00 -10.45 -0.14
CA ARG A 216 -6.66 -10.80 1.12
C ARG A 216 -8.18 -10.78 0.96
N SER A 217 -8.85 -11.83 1.44
CA SER A 217 -10.29 -11.96 1.33
C SER A 217 -11.02 -10.91 2.18
N ASN A 218 -12.24 -10.56 1.77
CA ASN A 218 -13.06 -9.61 2.54
C ASN A 218 -13.35 -10.14 3.94
N GLU A 219 -13.69 -11.43 4.06
CA GLU A 219 -13.98 -12.08 5.34
C GLU A 219 -12.78 -12.04 6.29
N GLN A 220 -11.58 -12.32 5.79
CA GLN A 220 -10.37 -12.28 6.59
C GLN A 220 -10.12 -10.87 7.11
N ARG A 221 -10.23 -9.85 6.25
CA ARG A 221 -10.03 -8.46 6.68
C ARG A 221 -11.12 -7.99 7.65
N VAL A 222 -12.37 -8.41 7.48
CA VAL A 222 -13.45 -8.10 8.43
C VAL A 222 -13.12 -8.69 9.81
N LYS A 223 -12.65 -9.95 9.87
CA LYS A 223 -12.22 -10.60 11.11
C LYS A 223 -11.01 -9.90 11.76
N GLU A 224 -10.02 -9.52 10.97
CA GLU A 224 -8.79 -8.87 11.45
C GLU A 224 -9.04 -7.44 11.97
N THR A 225 -9.91 -6.68 11.30
CA THR A 225 -10.04 -5.23 11.53
C THR A 225 -11.29 -4.83 12.29
N GLY A 226 -12.29 -5.72 12.39
CA GLY A 226 -13.60 -5.43 12.94
C GLY A 226 -14.38 -4.37 12.13
N LEU A 227 -13.97 -4.10 10.89
CA LEU A 227 -14.64 -3.16 10.00
C LEU A 227 -15.77 -3.84 9.23
N ASP A 228 -16.74 -3.04 8.80
CA ASP A 228 -17.83 -3.50 7.94
C ASP A 228 -17.31 -3.96 6.56
N ALA A 229 -17.95 -5.00 6.00
CA ALA A 229 -17.60 -5.59 4.71
C ALA A 229 -17.65 -4.58 3.56
N SER A 230 -18.55 -3.59 3.65
CA SER A 230 -18.64 -2.52 2.65
C SER A 230 -17.40 -1.62 2.63
N ARG A 231 -16.83 -1.32 3.81
CA ARG A 231 -15.60 -0.52 3.93
C ARG A 231 -14.39 -1.28 3.38
N VAL A 232 -14.29 -2.57 3.69
CA VAL A 232 -13.23 -3.44 3.18
C VAL A 232 -13.29 -3.54 1.64
N THR A 233 -14.49 -3.70 1.09
CA THR A 233 -14.71 -3.75 -0.37
C THR A 233 -14.34 -2.43 -1.04
N LYS A 234 -14.70 -1.28 -0.43
CA LYS A 234 -14.31 0.05 -0.91
C LYS A 234 -12.79 0.25 -0.90
N PHE A 235 -12.10 -0.21 0.15
CA PHE A 235 -10.64 -0.17 0.19
C PHE A 235 -10.02 -0.95 -0.98
N ARG A 236 -10.49 -2.19 -1.24
CA ARG A 236 -9.97 -3.00 -2.35
C ARG A 236 -10.25 -2.36 -3.72
N GLN A 237 -11.43 -1.78 -3.89
CA GLN A 237 -11.79 -1.01 -5.10
C GLN A 237 -10.82 0.17 -5.31
N GLN A 238 -10.57 0.96 -4.28
CA GLN A 238 -9.65 2.10 -4.34
C GLN A 238 -8.21 1.67 -4.60
N LEU A 239 -7.74 0.64 -3.91
CA LEU A 239 -6.40 0.11 -4.10
C LEU A 239 -6.18 -0.30 -5.57
N LEU A 240 -7.10 -1.09 -6.14
CA LEU A 240 -7.02 -1.51 -7.53
C LEU A 240 -7.11 -0.32 -8.49
N GLU A 241 -8.06 0.60 -8.24
CA GLU A 241 -8.21 1.82 -9.03
C GLU A 241 -6.92 2.62 -9.09
N LYS A 242 -6.21 2.75 -7.96
CA LYS A 242 -4.94 3.50 -7.88
C LYS A 242 -3.81 2.77 -8.58
N MET A 243 -3.66 1.46 -8.35
CA MET A 243 -2.66 0.66 -9.05
C MET A 243 -2.81 0.77 -10.57
N VAL A 244 -4.04 0.60 -11.06
CA VAL A 244 -4.35 0.70 -12.48
C VAL A 244 -4.15 2.12 -13.01
N SER A 245 -4.55 3.15 -12.27
CA SER A 245 -4.40 4.55 -12.71
C SER A 245 -2.93 4.95 -12.82
N ILE A 246 -2.09 4.55 -11.86
CA ILE A 246 -0.65 4.84 -11.83
C ILE A 246 0.06 4.12 -12.99
N GLU A 247 -0.19 2.82 -13.16
CA GLU A 247 0.43 2.07 -14.27
C GLU A 247 -0.06 2.55 -15.63
N ALA A 248 -1.35 2.85 -15.76
CA ALA A 248 -1.89 3.42 -17.00
C ALA A 248 -1.26 4.79 -17.32
N ASN A 249 -0.82 5.57 -16.31
CA ASN A 249 -0.08 6.82 -16.51
C ASN A 249 1.33 6.58 -17.07
N ALA A 250 1.97 5.48 -16.70
CA ALA A 250 3.24 5.08 -17.29
C ALA A 250 3.07 4.45 -18.69
N GLY A 251 1.95 3.79 -18.94
CA GLY A 251 1.55 3.28 -20.24
C GLY A 251 0.27 2.48 -20.18
N LEU A 252 -0.63 2.67 -21.15
CA LEU A 252 -1.96 2.08 -21.14
C LEU A 252 -1.92 0.54 -21.09
N ASN A 253 -0.99 -0.10 -21.81
CA ASN A 253 -0.79 -1.55 -21.78
C ASN A 253 -0.43 -2.07 -20.37
N ARG A 254 0.35 -1.31 -19.59
CA ARG A 254 0.69 -1.70 -18.20
C ARG A 254 -0.54 -1.62 -17.30
N GLY A 255 -1.32 -0.56 -17.41
CA GLY A 255 -2.59 -0.42 -16.69
C GLY A 255 -3.57 -1.54 -17.03
N LEU A 256 -3.70 -1.88 -18.32
CA LEU A 256 -4.51 -3.01 -18.78
C LEU A 256 -3.99 -4.34 -18.23
N ALA A 257 -2.68 -4.58 -18.26
CA ALA A 257 -2.09 -5.81 -17.73
C ALA A 257 -2.37 -5.98 -16.22
N VAL A 258 -2.22 -4.92 -15.42
CA VAL A 258 -2.56 -4.92 -13.99
C VAL A 258 -4.05 -5.20 -13.78
N PHE A 259 -4.92 -4.58 -14.57
CA PHE A 259 -6.35 -4.88 -14.47
C PHE A 259 -6.67 -6.33 -14.82
N MET A 260 -6.09 -6.86 -15.90
CA MET A 260 -6.30 -8.25 -16.31
C MET A 260 -5.74 -9.24 -15.29
N GLN A 261 -4.65 -8.90 -14.61
CA GLN A 261 -4.13 -9.69 -13.50
C GLN A 261 -5.13 -9.72 -12.34
N ALA A 262 -5.71 -8.57 -11.96
CA ALA A 262 -6.77 -8.51 -10.95
C ALA A 262 -8.02 -9.30 -11.36
N PHE A 263 -8.40 -9.22 -12.62
CA PHE A 263 -9.52 -9.99 -13.18
C PHE A 263 -9.30 -11.50 -13.04
N ARG A 264 -8.12 -12.01 -13.41
CA ARG A 264 -7.76 -13.43 -13.24
C ARG A 264 -7.83 -13.88 -11.78
N PHE A 265 -7.37 -13.05 -10.85
CA PHE A 265 -7.49 -13.36 -9.42
C PHE A 265 -8.94 -13.44 -8.95
N THR A 266 -9.81 -12.53 -9.42
CA THR A 266 -11.24 -12.58 -9.09
C THR A 266 -11.94 -13.78 -9.72
N GLU A 267 -11.56 -14.16 -10.94
CA GLU A 267 -12.08 -15.34 -11.63
C GLU A 267 -11.72 -16.63 -10.90
N ASN A 268 -10.45 -16.77 -10.49
CA ASN A 268 -9.98 -17.92 -9.72
C ASN A 268 -10.65 -18.04 -8.34
N ALA A 269 -11.08 -16.91 -7.76
CA ALA A 269 -11.82 -16.91 -6.52
C ALA A 269 -13.27 -17.41 -6.68
N GLY A 270 -13.85 -17.40 -7.88
CA GLY A 270 -15.18 -17.97 -8.17
C GLY A 270 -16.38 -17.22 -7.61
N HIS A 271 -16.22 -16.00 -7.08
CA HIS A 271 -17.31 -15.22 -6.50
C HIS A 271 -17.81 -14.15 -7.47
N GLU A 272 -19.03 -14.26 -8.00
CA GLU A 272 -19.59 -13.25 -8.92
C GLU A 272 -19.68 -11.85 -8.27
N SER A 273 -19.92 -11.79 -6.96
CA SER A 273 -19.95 -10.54 -6.20
C SER A 273 -18.59 -9.82 -6.19
N ALA A 274 -17.49 -10.54 -6.44
CA ALA A 274 -16.15 -9.96 -6.49
C ALA A 274 -15.91 -9.08 -7.71
N TYR A 275 -16.66 -9.29 -8.82
CA TYR A 275 -16.54 -8.46 -10.01
C TYR A 275 -16.97 -7.00 -9.77
N GLY A 276 -17.81 -6.76 -8.76
CA GLY A 276 -18.14 -5.42 -8.31
C GLY A 276 -16.92 -4.59 -7.90
N MET A 277 -15.80 -5.23 -7.52
CA MET A 277 -14.56 -4.53 -7.19
C MET A 277 -13.80 -3.99 -8.41
N LEU A 278 -13.99 -4.62 -9.57
CA LEU A 278 -13.30 -4.25 -10.81
C LEU A 278 -13.94 -3.04 -11.50
N ARG A 279 -15.22 -2.77 -11.24
CA ARG A 279 -16.03 -1.74 -11.92
C ARG A 279 -15.37 -0.37 -11.96
N THR A 280 -14.84 0.08 -10.82
CA THR A 280 -14.28 1.43 -10.72
C THR A 280 -12.97 1.56 -11.50
N ALA A 281 -12.08 0.57 -11.38
CA ALA A 281 -10.82 0.55 -12.10
C ALA A 281 -11.03 0.36 -13.61
N GLY A 282 -11.90 -0.58 -14.00
CA GLY A 282 -12.24 -0.85 -15.40
C GLY A 282 -12.92 0.34 -16.07
N GLY A 283 -13.86 1.01 -15.39
CA GLY A 283 -14.50 2.22 -15.90
C GLY A 283 -13.52 3.37 -16.13
N ARG A 284 -12.49 3.52 -15.28
CA ARG A 284 -11.42 4.50 -15.52
C ARG A 284 -10.54 4.16 -16.70
N LEU A 285 -10.20 2.87 -16.89
CA LEU A 285 -9.47 2.43 -18.07
C LEU A 285 -10.27 2.71 -19.35
N VAL A 286 -11.57 2.42 -19.37
CA VAL A 286 -12.46 2.74 -20.49
C VAL A 286 -12.43 4.23 -20.79
N ASN A 287 -12.64 5.09 -19.78
CA ASN A 287 -12.58 6.55 -19.98
C ASN A 287 -11.23 7.02 -20.51
N ARG A 288 -10.15 6.35 -20.09
CA ARG A 288 -8.81 6.64 -20.57
C ARG A 288 -8.63 6.21 -22.02
N ILE A 289 -9.06 5.00 -22.40
CA ILE A 289 -9.03 4.51 -23.79
C ILE A 289 -9.78 5.47 -24.71
N ILE A 290 -10.94 5.98 -24.28
CA ILE A 290 -11.75 6.93 -25.05
C ILE A 290 -11.03 8.28 -25.21
N SER A 291 -10.35 8.73 -24.15
CA SER A 291 -9.66 10.03 -24.14
C SER A 291 -8.29 9.99 -24.81
N SER A 292 -7.65 8.82 -24.82
CA SER A 292 -6.33 8.59 -25.40
C SER A 292 -6.46 8.28 -26.89
N GLN A 293 -5.75 9.03 -27.73
CA GLN A 293 -5.60 8.70 -29.15
C GLN A 293 -4.43 7.71 -29.40
N ASP A 294 -3.88 7.13 -28.34
CA ASP A 294 -2.71 6.26 -28.41
C ASP A 294 -3.08 4.93 -29.09
N ARG A 295 -2.57 4.74 -30.31
CA ARG A 295 -2.72 3.50 -31.10
C ARG A 295 -1.74 2.40 -30.71
N SER A 296 -0.94 2.60 -29.66
CA SER A 296 0.10 1.66 -29.21
C SER A 296 -0.43 0.55 -28.30
N ILE A 297 -1.76 0.38 -28.22
CA ILE A 297 -2.37 -0.65 -27.39
C ILE A 297 -2.15 -2.01 -28.05
N ASP A 298 -1.68 -2.97 -27.26
CA ASP A 298 -1.58 -4.36 -27.70
C ASP A 298 -2.97 -4.95 -27.96
N ALA A 299 -3.19 -5.45 -29.19
CA ALA A 299 -4.48 -5.93 -29.65
C ALA A 299 -4.98 -7.12 -28.83
N GLU A 300 -4.10 -8.04 -28.41
CA GLU A 300 -4.49 -9.21 -27.62
C GLU A 300 -4.96 -8.83 -26.22
N LEU A 301 -4.23 -7.91 -25.57
CA LEU A 301 -4.61 -7.36 -24.26
C LEU A 301 -5.93 -6.59 -24.36
N TYR A 302 -6.12 -5.82 -25.43
CA TYR A 302 -7.34 -5.08 -25.68
C TYR A 302 -8.56 -6.00 -25.84
N GLN A 303 -8.45 -7.04 -26.66
CA GLN A 303 -9.54 -8.02 -26.86
C GLN A 303 -9.85 -8.79 -25.58
N SER A 304 -8.81 -9.17 -24.81
CA SER A 304 -8.97 -9.81 -23.51
C SER A 304 -9.71 -8.89 -22.52
N PHE A 305 -9.37 -7.59 -22.51
CA PHE A 305 -10.06 -6.60 -21.69
C PHE A 305 -11.51 -6.39 -22.13
N SER A 306 -11.75 -6.25 -23.43
CA SER A 306 -13.09 -6.06 -24.01
C SER A 306 -14.02 -7.23 -23.67
N SER A 307 -13.56 -8.47 -23.87
CA SER A 307 -14.32 -9.67 -23.50
C SER A 307 -14.58 -9.80 -21.99
N SER A 308 -13.65 -9.34 -21.15
CA SER A 308 -13.85 -9.34 -19.70
C SER A 308 -14.98 -8.41 -19.25
N SER A 309 -15.28 -7.35 -20.02
CA SER A 309 -16.21 -6.27 -19.67
C SER A 309 -17.62 -6.77 -19.37
N GLN A 310 -18.06 -7.84 -20.03
CA GLN A 310 -19.36 -8.48 -19.81
C GLN A 310 -19.57 -8.93 -18.37
N ARG A 311 -18.51 -9.46 -17.73
CA ARG A 311 -18.61 -10.07 -16.40
C ARG A 311 -18.67 -9.04 -15.28
N TRP A 312 -17.99 -7.90 -15.45
CA TRP A 312 -17.92 -6.90 -14.38
C TRP A 312 -18.86 -5.71 -14.56
N LEU A 313 -19.36 -5.41 -15.75
CA LEU A 313 -20.28 -4.28 -15.97
C LEU A 313 -21.77 -4.61 -15.81
N GLY A 314 -22.14 -5.89 -15.85
CA GLY A 314 -23.56 -6.31 -15.79
C GLY A 314 -24.36 -5.66 -16.93
N SER A 315 -25.43 -4.94 -16.59
CA SER A 315 -26.32 -4.33 -17.59
C SER A 315 -25.66 -3.26 -18.49
N TRP A 316 -24.51 -2.72 -18.08
CA TRP A 316 -23.76 -1.70 -18.82
C TRP A 316 -22.76 -2.27 -19.83
N SER A 317 -22.61 -3.61 -19.88
CA SER A 317 -21.64 -4.26 -20.76
C SER A 317 -21.82 -3.83 -22.21
N ARG A 318 -23.04 -3.92 -22.76
CA ARG A 318 -23.34 -3.57 -24.16
C ARG A 318 -22.93 -2.14 -24.53
N ALA A 319 -23.18 -1.17 -23.64
CA ALA A 319 -22.84 0.23 -23.89
C ALA A 319 -21.33 0.46 -23.89
N VAL A 320 -20.60 -0.20 -23.00
CA VAL A 320 -19.14 -0.09 -22.92
C VAL A 320 -18.46 -0.88 -24.02
N GLU A 321 -18.95 -2.07 -24.37
CA GLU A 321 -18.46 -2.84 -25.53
C GLU A 321 -18.62 -2.05 -26.81
N ALA A 322 -19.78 -1.43 -27.03
CA ALA A 322 -19.99 -0.54 -28.15
C ALA A 322 -18.95 0.60 -28.20
N MET A 323 -18.67 1.21 -27.04
CA MET A 323 -17.67 2.26 -26.95
C MET A 323 -16.25 1.74 -27.22
N LEU A 324 -15.91 0.55 -26.70
CA LEU A 324 -14.61 -0.07 -26.97
C LEU A 324 -14.49 -0.42 -28.45
N SER A 325 -15.50 -0.99 -29.09
CA SER A 325 -15.48 -1.28 -30.54
C SER A 325 -15.24 -0.03 -31.41
N LEU A 326 -15.66 1.16 -30.98
CA LEU A 326 -15.32 2.42 -31.68
C LEU A 326 -13.83 2.78 -31.57
N HIS A 327 -13.17 2.37 -30.48
CA HIS A 327 -11.77 2.70 -30.17
C HIS A 327 -10.83 1.50 -30.33
N ASP A 328 -11.25 0.46 -31.06
CA ASP A 328 -10.39 -0.71 -31.31
C ASP A 328 -9.18 -0.30 -32.17
N PRO A 329 -7.93 -0.61 -31.75
CA PRO A 329 -6.73 -0.27 -32.51
C PRO A 329 -6.62 -0.99 -33.86
N SER A 330 -7.28 -2.14 -34.04
CA SER A 330 -7.16 -2.96 -35.26
C SER A 330 -8.25 -2.64 -36.29
N ALA A 331 -9.50 -2.51 -35.83
CA ALA A 331 -10.64 -2.24 -36.70
C ALA A 331 -11.76 -1.57 -35.91
N SER A 332 -11.75 -0.24 -35.91
CA SER A 332 -12.85 0.55 -35.35
C SER A 332 -14.15 0.21 -36.09
N SER A 333 -15.21 -0.14 -35.36
CA SER A 333 -16.51 -0.52 -35.92
C SER A 333 -17.67 0.17 -35.21
N PRO A 334 -18.56 0.88 -35.94
CA PRO A 334 -19.72 1.55 -35.34
C PRO A 334 -20.92 0.62 -35.13
N ILE A 335 -20.86 -0.61 -35.66
CA ILE A 335 -22.00 -1.53 -35.73
C ILE A 335 -22.56 -1.88 -34.34
N PRO A 336 -21.73 -2.25 -33.34
CA PRO A 336 -22.26 -2.61 -32.01
C PRO A 336 -22.94 -1.42 -31.32
N GLY A 337 -22.44 -0.20 -31.54
CA GLY A 337 -23.06 1.01 -31.02
C GLY A 337 -24.39 1.33 -31.68
N LEU A 338 -24.49 1.16 -33.00
CA LEU A 338 -25.74 1.34 -33.73
C LEU A 338 -26.82 0.35 -33.27
N TRP A 339 -26.49 -0.93 -33.10
CA TRP A 339 -27.43 -1.93 -32.58
C TRP A 339 -27.88 -1.59 -31.16
N PHE A 340 -26.98 -1.13 -30.30
CA PHE A 340 -27.32 -0.71 -28.94
C PHE A 340 -28.26 0.51 -28.90
N ILE A 341 -28.11 1.44 -29.84
CA ILE A 341 -28.95 2.65 -29.95
C ILE A 341 -30.34 2.32 -30.53
N GLN A 342 -30.40 1.41 -31.50
CA GLN A 342 -31.65 0.98 -32.12
C GLN A 342 -32.47 0.03 -31.25
N ASP A 343 -31.83 -0.68 -30.32
CA ASP A 343 -32.52 -1.57 -29.37
C ASP A 343 -33.41 -0.75 -28.40
N PRO A 344 -34.74 -0.94 -28.40
CA PRO A 344 -35.64 -0.23 -27.49
C PRO A 344 -35.40 -0.56 -26.01
N ALA A 345 -34.80 -1.72 -25.71
CA ALA A 345 -34.37 -2.08 -24.36
C ALA A 345 -32.94 -1.58 -24.03
N GLY A 346 -32.20 -1.10 -25.03
CA GLY A 346 -30.82 -0.64 -24.92
C GLY A 346 -30.72 0.81 -24.44
N ALA A 347 -30.26 1.71 -25.30
CA ALA A 347 -29.93 3.09 -24.94
C ALA A 347 -31.10 3.87 -24.28
N ALA A 348 -32.35 3.58 -24.64
CA ALA A 348 -33.53 4.26 -24.12
C ALA A 348 -33.75 4.00 -22.62
N THR A 349 -33.45 2.78 -22.14
CA THR A 349 -33.60 2.44 -20.70
C THR A 349 -32.59 3.19 -19.83
N PHE A 350 -31.42 3.51 -20.39
CA PHE A 350 -30.37 4.24 -19.67
C PHE A 350 -30.49 5.76 -19.79
N ALA A 351 -31.44 6.29 -20.59
CA ALA A 351 -31.62 7.72 -20.76
C ALA A 351 -31.93 8.46 -19.45
N GLN A 352 -32.55 7.78 -18.47
CA GLN A 352 -32.87 8.31 -17.14
C GLN A 352 -31.76 8.11 -16.09
N SER A 353 -30.57 7.67 -16.51
CA SER A 353 -29.44 7.42 -15.60
C SER A 353 -28.84 8.72 -15.01
N SER A 354 -27.86 8.58 -14.11
CA SER A 354 -27.11 9.72 -13.58
C SER A 354 -26.47 10.58 -14.68
N ARG A 355 -26.25 11.87 -14.39
CA ARG A 355 -25.68 12.84 -15.34
C ARG A 355 -24.40 12.32 -16.03
N SER A 356 -23.47 11.72 -15.28
CA SER A 356 -22.21 11.18 -15.84
C SER A 356 -22.46 10.05 -16.84
N ARG A 357 -23.42 9.16 -16.56
CA ARG A 357 -23.80 8.07 -17.46
C ARG A 357 -24.48 8.59 -18.72
N ARG A 358 -25.29 9.63 -18.60
CA ARG A 358 -25.91 10.31 -19.76
C ARG A 358 -24.84 10.96 -20.64
N HIS A 359 -23.82 11.61 -20.07
CA HIS A 359 -22.70 12.15 -20.84
C HIS A 359 -21.92 11.06 -21.59
N PHE A 360 -21.68 9.91 -20.95
CA PHE A 360 -21.04 8.76 -21.61
C PHE A 360 -21.86 8.26 -22.81
N LEU A 361 -23.19 8.14 -22.67
CA LEU A 361 -24.06 7.72 -23.77
C LEU A 361 -24.10 8.74 -24.91
N VAL A 362 -24.08 10.04 -24.59
CA VAL A 362 -23.98 11.10 -25.60
C VAL A 362 -22.65 10.99 -26.35
N GLN A 363 -21.53 10.78 -25.65
CA GLN A 363 -20.24 10.54 -26.30
C GLN A 363 -20.28 9.32 -27.21
N LEU A 364 -20.95 8.24 -26.80
CA LEU A 364 -21.12 7.04 -27.62
C LEU A 364 -21.89 7.37 -28.90
N CYS A 365 -23.05 8.02 -28.77
CA CYS A 365 -23.89 8.35 -29.93
C CYS A 365 -23.18 9.28 -30.91
N LEU A 366 -22.46 10.29 -30.41
CA LEU A 366 -21.66 11.19 -31.25
C LEU A 366 -20.49 10.46 -31.93
N GLY A 367 -19.83 9.54 -31.21
CA GLY A 367 -18.76 8.71 -31.77
C GLY A 367 -19.26 7.80 -32.90
N VAL A 368 -20.39 7.10 -32.68
CA VAL A 368 -21.05 6.27 -33.69
C VAL A 368 -21.45 7.12 -34.91
N ALA A 369 -22.12 8.27 -34.68
CA ALA A 369 -22.56 9.14 -35.77
C ALA A 369 -21.37 9.65 -36.61
N ARG A 370 -20.28 10.08 -35.96
CA ARG A 370 -19.07 10.53 -36.64
C ARG A 370 -18.50 9.44 -37.54
N GLN A 371 -18.37 8.21 -37.03
CA GLN A 371 -17.81 7.12 -37.80
C GLN A 371 -18.72 6.67 -38.95
N LEU A 372 -20.05 6.68 -38.75
CA LEU A 372 -21.01 6.41 -39.82
C LEU A 372 -20.96 7.47 -40.93
N LEU A 373 -20.73 8.74 -40.58
CA LEU A 373 -20.50 9.80 -41.55
C LEU A 373 -19.19 9.59 -42.33
N GLU A 374 -18.13 9.16 -41.67
CA GLU A 374 -16.85 8.79 -42.31
C GLU A 374 -17.01 7.58 -43.27
N GLN A 375 -17.98 6.69 -43.00
CA GLN A 375 -18.34 5.55 -43.86
C GLN A 375 -19.44 5.87 -44.90
N GLU A 376 -19.82 7.13 -45.06
CA GLU A 376 -20.88 7.59 -45.98
C GLU A 376 -22.29 7.01 -45.72
N LYS A 377 -22.54 6.48 -44.51
CA LYS A 377 -23.84 5.94 -44.09
C LYS A 377 -24.73 7.01 -43.49
N PHE A 378 -25.12 7.99 -44.29
CA PHE A 378 -25.82 9.19 -43.82
C PHE A 378 -27.18 8.91 -43.16
N ALA A 379 -27.95 7.96 -43.66
CA ALA A 379 -29.27 7.63 -43.10
C ALA A 379 -29.18 7.07 -41.68
N GLU A 380 -28.20 6.19 -41.43
CA GLU A 380 -27.94 5.62 -40.11
C GLU A 380 -27.40 6.69 -39.14
N ALA A 381 -26.49 7.53 -39.61
CA ALA A 381 -25.96 8.65 -38.83
C ALA A 381 -27.08 9.63 -38.42
N GLN A 382 -28.00 9.94 -39.33
CA GLN A 382 -29.16 10.79 -39.02
C GLN A 382 -30.06 10.16 -37.95
N ALA A 383 -30.36 8.86 -38.05
CA ALA A 383 -31.16 8.16 -37.05
C ALA A 383 -30.53 8.22 -35.64
N VAL A 384 -29.20 8.05 -35.54
CA VAL A 384 -28.47 8.18 -34.26
C VAL A 384 -28.52 9.61 -33.72
N MET A 385 -28.39 10.62 -34.58
CA MET A 385 -28.47 12.03 -34.17
C MET A 385 -29.88 12.41 -33.71
N GLU A 386 -30.92 11.93 -34.39
CA GLU A 386 -32.32 12.12 -33.99
C GLU A 386 -32.61 11.48 -32.63
N PHE A 387 -32.12 10.25 -32.41
CA PHE A 387 -32.20 9.60 -31.11
C PHE A 387 -31.54 10.44 -30.01
N THR A 388 -30.32 10.91 -30.27
CA THR A 388 -29.56 11.72 -29.31
C THR A 388 -30.30 13.01 -28.97
N LYS A 389 -30.86 13.69 -29.97
CA LYS A 389 -31.67 14.90 -29.80
C LYS A 389 -32.94 14.63 -28.99
N LYS A 390 -33.61 13.49 -29.21
CA LYS A 390 -34.86 13.13 -28.51
C LYS A 390 -34.63 12.81 -27.03
N HIS A 391 -33.56 12.09 -26.69
CA HIS A 391 -33.33 11.57 -25.34
C HIS A 391 -32.34 12.39 -24.49
N PHE A 392 -31.51 13.22 -25.12
CA PHE A 392 -30.45 14.01 -24.46
C PHE A 392 -30.42 15.48 -24.91
N ALA A 393 -31.59 16.04 -25.23
CA ALA A 393 -31.76 17.43 -25.63
C ALA A 393 -31.09 18.42 -24.66
N ASP A 394 -31.17 18.15 -23.36
CA ASP A 394 -30.62 18.98 -22.29
C ASP A 394 -29.08 19.03 -22.25
N ILE A 395 -28.41 18.06 -22.85
CA ILE A 395 -26.93 17.97 -22.88
C ILE A 395 -26.41 18.46 -24.23
N VAL A 396 -27.10 18.15 -25.33
CA VAL A 396 -26.62 18.38 -26.69
C VAL A 396 -27.10 19.70 -27.28
N LEU A 397 -28.28 20.19 -26.88
CA LEU A 397 -28.77 21.48 -27.34
C LEU A 397 -28.26 22.59 -26.42
N PRO A 398 -27.78 23.71 -26.97
CA PRO A 398 -27.44 24.87 -26.17
C PRO A 398 -28.68 25.31 -25.40
N LYS A 399 -28.54 25.38 -24.07
CA LYS A 399 -29.59 25.87 -23.18
C LYS A 399 -29.98 27.29 -23.64
N PRO A 400 -31.25 27.57 -23.98
CA PRO A 400 -31.64 28.90 -24.41
C PRO A 400 -31.35 29.88 -23.28
N ALA A 401 -30.54 30.90 -23.58
CA ALA A 401 -29.97 31.88 -22.65
C ALA A 401 -31.02 32.73 -21.87
N ALA A 402 -32.31 32.50 -22.07
CA ALA A 402 -33.39 33.37 -21.59
C ALA A 402 -33.79 33.15 -20.12
N LEU A 403 -33.37 32.08 -19.44
CA LEU A 403 -33.86 31.77 -18.08
C LEU A 403 -32.79 31.71 -16.98
N GLU A 404 -31.50 31.91 -17.29
CA GLU A 404 -30.43 31.75 -16.30
C GLU A 404 -29.84 33.07 -15.76
N GLN A 405 -30.21 34.22 -16.34
CA GLN A 405 -29.77 35.54 -15.85
C GLN A 405 -30.31 35.92 -14.46
N GLN A 406 -31.25 35.16 -13.89
CA GLN A 406 -31.75 35.40 -12.52
C GLN A 406 -31.15 34.48 -11.44
N ALA A 407 -30.44 33.40 -11.82
CA ALA A 407 -29.97 32.40 -10.86
C ALA A 407 -28.45 32.38 -10.63
N SER A 408 -27.66 33.08 -11.45
CA SER A 408 -26.20 33.10 -11.35
C SER A 408 -25.63 34.50 -11.12
N GLU A 409 -26.30 35.37 -10.36
CA GLU A 409 -25.53 36.46 -9.73
C GLU A 409 -24.56 35.80 -8.74
N PRO A 410 -23.23 36.05 -8.85
CA PRO A 410 -22.27 35.60 -7.87
C PRO A 410 -22.77 36.05 -6.50
N TRP A 411 -22.66 35.21 -5.48
CA TRP A 411 -23.13 35.52 -4.13
C TRP A 411 -22.59 36.88 -3.61
N SER A 412 -21.42 37.29 -4.12
CA SER A 412 -20.78 38.59 -3.88
C SER A 412 -21.65 39.75 -4.35
N VAL A 413 -22.19 39.67 -5.57
CA VAL A 413 -23.02 40.73 -6.18
C VAL A 413 -24.35 40.84 -5.43
N ARG A 414 -24.93 39.70 -5.04
CA ARG A 414 -26.16 39.67 -4.25
C ARG A 414 -25.98 40.30 -2.86
N ARG A 415 -24.83 40.06 -2.23
CA ARG A 415 -24.47 40.65 -0.92
C ARG A 415 -24.14 42.14 -1.04
N GLU A 416 -23.45 42.54 -2.11
CA GLU A 416 -23.14 43.94 -2.40
C GLU A 416 -24.42 44.76 -2.61
N ARG A 417 -25.39 44.20 -3.36
CA ARG A 417 -26.71 44.82 -3.55
C ARG A 417 -27.48 44.99 -2.23
N GLN A 418 -27.48 43.97 -1.38
CA GLN A 418 -28.09 44.06 -0.05
C GLN A 418 -27.41 45.10 0.85
N ASN A 419 -26.09 45.23 0.76
CA ASN A 419 -25.36 46.26 1.51
C ASN A 419 -25.67 47.67 1.00
N LEU A 420 -25.84 47.85 -0.32
CA LEU A 420 -26.23 49.13 -0.91
C LEU A 420 -27.66 49.52 -0.52
N GLU A 421 -28.60 48.57 -0.52
CA GLU A 421 -29.97 48.81 -0.04
C GLU A 421 -30.02 49.22 1.44
N LEU A 422 -29.14 48.65 2.28
CA LEU A 422 -29.02 49.05 3.69
C LEU A 422 -28.39 50.45 3.84
N LEU A 423 -27.46 50.83 2.96
CA LEU A 423 -26.84 52.15 2.96
C LEU A 423 -27.81 53.23 2.49
N ASP A 424 -28.64 52.95 1.48
CA ASP A 424 -29.68 53.86 1.01
C ASP A 424 -30.75 54.10 2.09
N GLY A 425 -31.04 53.10 2.93
CA GLY A 425 -31.93 53.24 4.08
C GLY A 425 -31.35 54.02 5.27
N LEU A 426 -30.05 54.37 5.25
CA LEU A 426 -29.37 55.10 6.31
C LEU A 426 -29.14 56.58 6.00
N ILE A 427 -29.55 57.05 4.82
CA ILE A 427 -29.52 58.48 4.48
C ILE A 427 -30.79 59.12 5.07
N PRO A 428 -30.68 59.98 6.10
CA PRO A 428 -31.82 60.74 6.58
C PRO A 428 -32.20 61.76 5.51
N THR A 429 -33.45 61.71 5.05
CA THR A 429 -34.10 62.80 4.29
C THR A 429 -34.17 64.08 5.11
#